data_AF-A0A9E3UNS5-F1
#
_entry.id   AF-A0A9E3UNS5-F1
#
_cell.length_a   1.000
_cell.length_b   1.000
_cell.length_c   1.000
_cell.angle_alpha   90.00
_cell.angle_beta   90.00
_cell.angle_gamma   90.00
#
_symmetry.space_group_name_H-M   'P 1'
#
loop_
_entity.id
_entity.type
_entity.pdbx_description
1 polymer ?
#
loop_
_entity_poly.entity_id
_entity_poly.type
_entity_poly.pdbx_seq_one_letter_code
_entity_poly.pdbx_strand_id
1 'polypeptide(L)'
;MTMPIGTILATALKSAVVLLVCMALAIVVGVIAATIFDVAPVRGQSDVLPYAIWLVLGIFTGLIAYGSAGGWATPGVEDWTAAPGARRTGRIVLVTSIALLAGLTMFFHWLYWSRGVAGEYFVPDSASHSILFFVSVLAGMVFASFALISDKKDGADAQ
;
A
#
# COMPACT_ATOMS: atom_id res chain seq x y z
N MET A 1 -19.34 -20.20 5.38
CA MET A 1 -18.70 -20.85 4.21
C MET A 1 -17.19 -20.63 4.27
N THR A 2 -16.38 -21.69 4.33
CA THR A 2 -14.91 -21.62 4.42
C THR A 2 -14.28 -21.57 3.03
N MET A 3 -13.54 -20.51 2.70
CA MET A 3 -12.77 -20.40 1.47
C MET A 3 -11.64 -21.45 1.49
N PRO A 4 -11.41 -22.16 0.37
CA PRO A 4 -10.35 -23.15 0.30
C PRO A 4 -8.98 -22.49 0.41
N ILE A 5 -8.03 -23.20 1.02
CA ILE A 5 -6.66 -22.71 1.29
C ILE A 5 -5.97 -22.19 0.02
N GLY A 6 -6.17 -22.90 -1.10
CA GLY A 6 -5.59 -22.51 -2.39
C GLY A 6 -6.02 -21.11 -2.84
N THR A 7 -7.28 -20.72 -2.60
CA THR A 7 -7.77 -19.39 -2.97
C THR A 7 -7.21 -18.32 -2.03
N ILE A 8 -7.07 -18.61 -0.73
CA ILE A 8 -6.45 -17.69 0.23
C ILE A 8 -5.01 -17.38 -0.20
N LEU A 9 -4.23 -18.41 -0.53
CA LEU A 9 -2.85 -18.25 -0.96
C LEU A 9 -2.75 -17.47 -2.28
N ALA A 10 -3.63 -17.76 -3.24
CA ALA A 10 -3.67 -17.03 -4.51
C ALA A 10 -4.01 -15.54 -4.31
N THR A 11 -5.00 -15.23 -3.45
CA THR A 11 -5.34 -13.84 -3.09
C THR A 11 -4.17 -13.14 -2.42
N ALA A 12 -3.50 -13.80 -1.47
CA ALA A 12 -2.33 -13.25 -0.81
C ALA A 12 -1.19 -12.94 -1.80
N LEU A 13 -0.86 -13.89 -2.68
CA LEU A 13 0.18 -13.70 -3.68
C LEU A 13 -0.14 -12.55 -4.63
N LYS A 14 -1.37 -12.49 -5.16
CA LYS A 14 -1.83 -11.38 -6.00
C LYS A 14 -1.72 -10.04 -5.28
N SER A 15 -2.14 -9.99 -4.01
CA SER A 15 -2.08 -8.77 -3.19
C SER A 15 -0.63 -8.31 -3.01
N ALA A 16 0.29 -9.24 -2.74
CA ALA A 16 1.71 -8.93 -2.60
C ALA A 16 2.29 -8.38 -3.91
N VAL A 17 1.98 -9.01 -5.05
CA VAL A 17 2.43 -8.54 -6.38
C VAL A 17 1.92 -7.14 -6.68
N VAL A 18 0.62 -6.87 -6.48
CA VAL A 18 0.03 -5.55 -6.70
C VAL A 18 0.71 -4.50 -5.83
N LEU A 19 0.85 -4.79 -4.54
CA LEU A 19 1.46 -3.86 -3.60
C LEU A 19 2.91 -3.54 -4.00
N LEU A 20 3.73 -4.54 -4.34
CA LEU A 20 5.11 -4.34 -4.79
C LEU A 20 5.19 -3.48 -6.06
N VAL A 21 4.32 -3.74 -7.05
CA VAL A 21 4.29 -2.96 -8.29
C VAL A 21 3.88 -1.52 -8.01
N CYS A 22 2.82 -1.29 -7.22
CA CYS A 22 2.38 0.06 -6.85
C CYS A 22 3.48 0.81 -6.09
N MET A 23 4.16 0.16 -5.15
CA MET A 23 5.27 0.75 -4.40
C MET A 23 6.45 1.09 -5.33
N ALA A 24 6.84 0.20 -6.24
CA ALA A 24 7.92 0.44 -7.18
C ALA A 24 7.63 1.66 -8.06
N LEU A 25 6.40 1.78 -8.59
CA LEU A 25 5.98 2.93 -9.37
C LEU A 25 5.99 4.22 -8.53
N ALA A 26 5.49 4.17 -7.30
CA ALA A 26 5.48 5.31 -6.39
C ALA A 26 6.90 5.76 -6.01
N ILE A 27 7.84 4.83 -5.85
CA ILE A 27 9.26 5.15 -5.62
C ILE A 27 9.83 5.90 -6.82
N VAL A 28 9.62 5.41 -8.05
CA VAL A 28 10.08 6.11 -9.26
C VAL A 28 9.49 7.51 -9.34
N VAL A 29 8.18 7.66 -9.12
CA VAL A 29 7.50 8.97 -9.14
C VAL A 29 8.04 9.89 -8.04
N GLY A 30 8.24 9.38 -6.83
CA GLY A 30 8.74 10.14 -5.69
C GLY A 30 10.17 10.63 -5.89
N VAL A 31 11.04 9.78 -6.45
CA VAL A 31 12.40 10.16 -6.84
C VAL A 31 12.36 11.27 -7.89
N ILE A 32 11.56 11.12 -8.95
CA ILE A 32 11.43 12.15 -9.99
C ILE A 32 10.93 13.47 -9.39
N ALA A 33 9.90 13.42 -8.54
CA ALA A 33 9.34 14.60 -7.89
C ALA A 33 10.39 15.31 -7.02
N ALA A 34 11.11 14.56 -6.19
CA ALA A 34 12.15 15.12 -5.33
C ALA A 34 13.27 15.76 -6.17
N THR A 35 13.76 15.09 -7.22
CA THR A 35 14.77 15.63 -8.14
C THR A 35 14.31 16.93 -8.82
N ILE A 36 13.04 17.04 -9.20
CA ILE A 36 12.49 18.28 -9.79
C ILE A 36 12.60 19.44 -8.78
N PHE A 37 12.27 19.19 -7.51
CA PHE A 37 12.36 20.21 -6.46
C PHE A 37 13.80 20.56 -6.07
N ASP A 38 14.75 19.66 -6.32
CA ASP A 38 16.18 19.94 -6.15
C ASP A 38 16.72 20.83 -7.27
N VAL A 39 16.33 20.56 -8.51
CA VAL A 39 16.85 21.28 -9.71
C VAL A 39 16.16 22.63 -9.91
N ALA A 40 14.88 22.74 -9.58
CA ALA A 40 14.12 23.98 -9.65
C ALA A 40 13.84 24.50 -8.23
N PRO A 41 14.82 25.12 -7.55
CA PRO A 41 14.62 25.62 -6.20
C PRO A 41 13.58 26.74 -6.21
N VAL A 42 12.33 26.37 -5.92
CA VAL A 42 11.26 27.32 -5.61
C VAL A 42 11.64 27.95 -4.27
N ARG A 43 11.54 29.29 -4.18
CA ARG A 43 11.83 30.02 -2.93
C ARG A 43 11.03 29.40 -1.77
N GLY A 44 11.73 28.83 -0.78
CA GLY A 44 11.11 28.18 0.38
C GLY A 44 11.36 26.67 0.53
N GLN A 45 12.46 26.12 -0.03
CA GLN A 45 12.89 24.75 0.28
C GLN A 45 12.89 24.53 1.80
N SER A 46 12.02 23.63 2.24
CA SER A 46 11.81 23.26 3.63
C SER A 46 12.16 21.80 3.77
N ASP A 47 12.87 21.44 4.84
CA ASP A 47 13.24 20.06 5.19
C ASP A 47 12.02 19.12 5.30
N VAL A 48 10.81 19.68 5.34
CA VAL A 48 9.53 18.97 5.42
C VAL A 48 9.02 18.50 4.05
N LEU A 49 9.48 19.12 2.95
CA LEU A 49 8.94 18.84 1.61
C LEU A 49 9.10 17.36 1.18
N PRO A 50 10.26 16.70 1.37
CA PRO A 50 10.39 15.28 1.02
C PRO A 50 9.45 14.38 1.82
N TYR A 51 9.25 14.67 3.12
CA TYR A 51 8.27 13.96 3.94
C TYR A 51 6.85 14.10 3.37
N ALA A 52 6.46 15.29 2.92
CA ALA A 52 5.14 15.50 2.32
C ALA A 52 4.95 14.70 1.03
N ILE A 53 5.96 14.64 0.17
CA ILE A 53 5.94 13.86 -1.09
C ILE A 53 5.71 12.38 -0.77
N TRP A 54 6.52 11.80 0.11
CA TRP A 54 6.42 10.39 0.47
C TRP A 54 5.14 10.05 1.23
N LEU A 55 4.65 10.96 2.09
CA LEU A 55 3.37 10.80 2.78
C LEU A 55 2.23 10.67 1.77
N VAL A 56 2.09 11.64 0.85
CA VAL A 56 1.00 11.69 -0.12
C VAL A 56 1.08 10.48 -1.06
N LEU A 57 2.27 10.20 -1.62
CA LEU A 57 2.46 9.06 -2.49
C LEU A 57 2.12 7.75 -1.80
N GLY A 58 2.50 7.57 -0.54
CA GLY A 58 2.18 6.34 0.18
C GLY A 58 0.68 6.19 0.41
N ILE A 59 -0.05 7.24 0.81
CA ILE A 59 -1.52 7.17 0.97
C ILE A 59 -2.19 6.69 -0.34
N PHE A 60 -1.88 7.35 -1.46
CA PHE A 60 -2.46 6.98 -2.76
C PHE A 60 -2.04 5.58 -3.21
N THR A 61 -0.78 5.19 -2.96
CA THR A 61 -0.29 3.83 -3.22
C THR A 61 -1.10 2.80 -2.45
N GLY A 62 -1.38 3.05 -1.17
CA GLY A 62 -2.20 2.17 -0.34
C GLY A 62 -3.64 2.05 -0.84
N LEU A 63 -4.29 3.16 -1.16
CA LEU A 63 -5.64 3.18 -1.71
C LEU A 63 -5.74 2.38 -3.01
N ILE A 64 -4.84 2.65 -3.96
CA ILE A 64 -4.79 1.98 -5.26
C ILE A 64 -4.49 0.49 -5.08
N ALA A 65 -3.47 0.15 -4.30
CA ALA A 65 -3.07 -1.25 -4.11
C ALA A 65 -4.19 -2.08 -3.49
N TYR A 66 -4.92 -1.55 -2.49
CA TYR A 66 -6.05 -2.23 -1.89
C TYR A 66 -7.18 -2.49 -2.90
N GLY A 67 -7.58 -1.44 -3.64
CA GLY A 67 -8.63 -1.52 -4.65
C GLY A 67 -8.30 -2.51 -5.77
N SER A 68 -7.09 -2.40 -6.33
CA SER A 68 -6.63 -3.26 -7.43
C SER A 68 -6.40 -4.71 -6.99
N ALA A 69 -5.87 -4.94 -5.79
CA ALA A 69 -5.67 -6.29 -5.26
C ALA A 69 -7.00 -7.01 -5.02
N GLY A 70 -7.99 -6.31 -4.46
CA GLY A 70 -9.34 -6.84 -4.29
C GLY A 70 -9.98 -7.21 -5.62
N GLY A 71 -9.96 -6.29 -6.61
CA GLY A 71 -10.51 -6.54 -7.94
C GLY A 71 -9.84 -7.71 -8.66
N TRP A 72 -8.53 -7.86 -8.57
CA TRP A 72 -7.81 -8.97 -9.20
C TRP A 72 -8.01 -10.31 -8.46
N ALA A 73 -8.27 -10.26 -7.15
CA ALA A 73 -8.59 -11.44 -6.36
C ALA A 73 -10.00 -11.99 -6.67
N THR A 74 -10.90 -11.17 -7.18
CA THR A 74 -12.28 -11.53 -7.54
C THR A 74 -12.57 -11.27 -9.03
N PRO A 75 -11.95 -12.04 -9.94
CA PRO A 75 -12.16 -11.85 -11.37
C PRO A 75 -13.61 -12.12 -11.76
N GLY A 76 -14.14 -11.33 -12.71
CA GLY A 76 -15.49 -11.50 -13.24
C GLY A 76 -16.60 -10.79 -12.45
N VAL A 77 -16.25 -10.00 -11.43
CA VAL A 77 -17.18 -9.12 -10.72
C VAL A 77 -16.88 -7.67 -11.10
N GLU A 78 -17.89 -6.91 -11.52
CA GLU A 78 -17.74 -5.49 -11.90
C GLU A 78 -17.38 -4.63 -10.67
N ASP A 79 -18.05 -4.85 -9.55
CA ASP A 79 -17.71 -4.24 -8.26
C ASP A 79 -17.42 -5.32 -7.20
N TRP A 80 -16.13 -5.55 -6.96
CA TRP A 80 -15.70 -6.53 -5.96
C TRP A 80 -16.06 -6.13 -4.53
N THR A 81 -16.26 -4.84 -4.28
CA THR A 81 -16.45 -4.30 -2.92
C THR A 81 -17.83 -4.63 -2.36
N ALA A 82 -18.80 -4.82 -3.26
CA ALA A 82 -20.15 -5.29 -2.96
C ALA A 82 -20.34 -6.80 -3.13
N ALA A 83 -19.30 -7.54 -3.52
CA ALA A 83 -19.39 -8.97 -3.81
C ALA A 83 -19.58 -9.81 -2.54
N PRO A 84 -20.24 -10.99 -2.63
CA PRO A 84 -20.26 -11.96 -1.55
C PRO A 84 -18.83 -12.33 -1.13
N GLY A 85 -18.49 -12.06 0.14
CA GLY A 85 -17.14 -12.31 0.67
C GLY A 85 -16.13 -11.17 0.48
N ALA A 86 -16.53 -10.00 -0.02
CA ALA A 86 -15.67 -8.81 -0.15
C ALA A 86 -14.90 -8.48 1.14
N ARG A 87 -15.59 -8.55 2.29
CA ARG A 87 -14.97 -8.33 3.61
C ARG A 87 -13.85 -9.32 3.93
N ARG A 88 -14.00 -10.57 3.50
CA ARG A 88 -12.98 -11.60 3.71
C ARG A 88 -11.78 -11.36 2.79
N THR A 89 -12.03 -11.10 1.50
CA THR A 89 -10.97 -10.77 0.53
C THR A 89 -10.18 -9.55 0.99
N GLY A 90 -10.88 -8.47 1.36
CA GLY A 90 -10.26 -7.24 1.88
C GLY A 90 -9.41 -7.47 3.12
N ARG A 91 -9.86 -8.30 4.06
CA ARG A 91 -9.05 -8.69 5.23
C ARG A 91 -7.78 -9.45 4.83
N ILE A 92 -7.87 -10.39 3.87
CA ILE A 92 -6.70 -11.13 3.39
C ILE A 92 -5.70 -10.17 2.73
N VAL A 93 -6.18 -9.26 1.88
CA VAL A 93 -5.36 -8.21 1.25
C VAL A 93 -4.64 -7.40 2.32
N LEU A 94 -5.38 -6.88 3.32
CA LEU A 94 -4.81 -6.04 4.37
C LEU A 94 -3.77 -6.77 5.22
N VAL A 95 -4.07 -7.99 5.69
CA VAL A 95 -3.13 -8.79 6.51
C VAL A 95 -1.88 -9.13 5.73
N THR A 96 -2.02 -9.50 4.45
CA THR A 96 -0.87 -9.81 3.59
C THR A 96 0.01 -8.59 3.40
N SER A 97 -0.59 -7.43 3.16
CA SER A 97 0.15 -6.17 3.03
C SER A 97 0.87 -5.76 4.31
N ILE A 98 0.25 -5.93 5.48
CA ILE A 98 0.91 -5.68 6.77
C ILE A 98 2.15 -6.57 6.91
N ALA A 99 2.01 -7.88 6.64
CA ALA A 99 3.12 -8.82 6.71
C ALA A 99 4.24 -8.46 5.72
N LEU A 100 3.87 -8.05 4.50
CA LEU A 100 4.83 -7.66 3.48
C LEU A 100 5.59 -6.38 3.85
N LEU A 101 4.88 -5.33 4.29
CA LEU A 101 5.51 -4.08 4.71
C LEU A 101 6.43 -4.27 5.91
N ALA A 102 6.02 -5.08 6.89
CA ALA A 102 6.87 -5.45 8.03
C ALA A 102 8.12 -6.22 7.56
N GLY A 103 7.95 -7.20 6.66
CA GLY A 103 9.04 -7.96 6.08
C GLY A 103 10.04 -7.09 5.30
N LEU A 104 9.54 -6.16 4.47
CA LEU A 104 10.38 -5.21 3.74
C LEU A 104 11.13 -4.27 4.69
N THR A 105 10.47 -3.80 5.75
CA THR A 105 11.11 -2.96 6.78
C THR A 105 12.28 -3.70 7.43
N MET A 106 12.08 -4.96 7.83
CA MET A 106 13.15 -5.80 8.39
C MET A 106 14.26 -6.06 7.37
N PHE A 107 13.90 -6.34 6.12
CA PHE A 107 14.85 -6.59 5.04
C PHE A 107 15.75 -5.39 4.78
N PHE A 108 15.18 -4.19 4.62
CA PHE A 108 15.95 -2.96 4.40
C PHE A 108 16.74 -2.53 5.63
N HIS A 109 16.22 -2.78 6.84
CA HIS A 109 16.98 -2.56 8.06
C HIS A 109 18.25 -3.42 8.08
N TRP A 110 18.13 -4.72 7.79
CA TRP A 110 19.27 -5.63 7.76
C TRP A 110 20.26 -5.32 6.63
N LEU A 111 19.77 -4.91 5.47
CA LEU A 111 20.60 -4.69 4.29
C LEU A 111 21.32 -3.33 4.29
N TYR A 112 20.62 -2.25 4.67
CA TYR A 112 21.09 -0.87 4.51
C TYR A 112 21.16 -0.12 5.85
N TRP A 113 20.03 0.01 6.55
CA TRP A 113 19.91 1.00 7.64
C TRP A 113 20.75 0.64 8.87
N SER A 114 20.93 -0.65 9.16
CA SER A 114 21.82 -1.13 10.25
C SER A 114 23.30 -0.92 9.96
N ARG A 115 23.68 -0.67 8.69
CA ARG A 115 25.07 -0.48 8.26
C ARG A 115 25.47 0.98 8.12
N GLY A 116 24.60 1.91 8.54
CA GLY A 116 24.86 3.34 8.46
C GLY A 116 24.69 3.94 7.06
N VAL A 117 24.08 3.21 6.12
CA VAL A 117 23.65 3.81 4.84
C VAL A 117 22.49 4.76 5.14
N ALA A 118 22.78 6.06 5.08
CA ALA A 118 21.80 7.12 5.28
C ALA A 118 21.70 7.91 3.97
N GLY A 119 20.81 7.48 3.07
CA GLY A 119 20.39 8.36 1.98
C GLY A 119 19.73 9.61 2.55
N GLU A 120 19.84 10.74 1.86
CA GLU A 120 19.32 12.01 2.37
C GLU A 120 17.79 11.97 2.53
N TYR A 121 17.05 11.73 1.43
CA TYR A 121 15.58 11.68 1.45
C TYR A 121 14.94 10.75 0.41
N PHE A 122 15.72 9.97 -0.33
CA PHE A 122 15.19 8.98 -1.27
C PHE A 122 14.82 7.67 -0.58
N VAL A 123 13.73 7.04 -1.02
CA VAL A 123 13.29 5.70 -0.55
C VAL A 123 13.83 4.63 -1.52
N PRO A 124 14.42 3.52 -1.04
CA PRO A 124 14.48 3.06 0.35
C PRO A 124 15.74 3.47 1.15
N ASP A 125 16.59 4.33 0.59
CA ASP A 125 17.92 4.63 1.16
C ASP A 125 17.87 5.43 2.48
N SER A 126 16.85 6.28 2.64
CA SER A 126 16.58 6.98 3.89
C SER A 126 15.60 6.18 4.76
N ALA A 127 16.02 5.77 5.95
CA ALA A 127 15.18 5.05 6.89
C ALA A 127 13.90 5.82 7.30
N SER A 128 14.01 7.10 7.65
CA SER A 128 12.86 7.91 8.12
C SER A 128 11.78 8.06 7.03
N HIS A 129 12.16 8.47 5.82
CA HIS A 129 11.26 8.60 4.68
C HIS A 129 10.66 7.26 4.25
N SER A 130 11.42 6.16 4.32
CA SER A 130 10.91 4.82 3.99
C SER A 130 9.87 4.35 4.98
N ILE A 131 10.11 4.53 6.28
CA ILE A 131 9.15 4.20 7.33
C ILE A 131 7.89 5.04 7.17
N LEU A 132 8.02 6.34 6.93
CA LEU A 132 6.89 7.23 6.67
C LEU A 132 6.06 6.72 5.49
N PHE A 133 6.72 6.41 4.36
CA PHE A 133 6.07 5.89 3.17
C PHE A 133 5.33 4.57 3.46
N PHE A 134 5.95 3.62 4.16
CA PHE A 134 5.29 2.34 4.47
C PHE A 134 4.10 2.52 5.43
N VAL A 135 4.23 3.39 6.43
CA VAL A 135 3.14 3.71 7.35
C VAL A 135 1.99 4.40 6.62
N SER A 136 2.28 5.32 5.69
CA SER A 136 1.26 6.03 4.93
C SER A 136 0.58 5.12 3.89
N VAL A 137 1.30 4.18 3.27
CA VAL A 137 0.72 3.08 2.50
C VAL A 137 -0.26 2.27 3.34
N LEU A 138 0.16 1.83 4.53
CA LEU A 138 -0.72 1.07 5.42
C LEU A 138 -1.95 1.88 5.81
N ALA A 139 -1.79 3.16 6.15
CA ALA A 139 -2.90 4.05 6.46
C ALA A 139 -3.89 4.13 5.28
N GLY A 140 -3.39 4.35 4.06
CA GLY A 140 -4.21 4.34 2.84
C GLY A 140 -4.99 3.04 2.66
N MET A 141 -4.35 1.88 2.86
CA MET A 141 -5.03 0.58 2.77
C MET A 141 -6.10 0.40 3.85
N VAL A 142 -5.83 0.83 5.08
CA VAL A 142 -6.79 0.79 6.18
C VAL A 142 -7.99 1.68 5.86
N PHE A 143 -7.77 2.91 5.39
CA PHE A 143 -8.85 3.81 4.94
C PHE A 143 -9.67 3.19 3.81
N ALA A 144 -9.03 2.62 2.78
CA ALA A 144 -9.73 1.92 1.71
C ALA A 144 -10.58 0.76 2.24
N SER A 145 -10.07 0.01 3.22
CA SER A 145 -10.80 -1.12 3.79
C SER A 145 -12.10 -0.71 4.50
N PHE A 146 -12.10 0.48 5.12
CA PHE A 146 -13.29 1.04 5.75
C PHE A 146 -14.21 1.73 4.74
N ALA A 147 -13.65 2.42 3.75
CA ALA A 147 -14.41 3.23 2.81
C ALA A 147 -15.10 2.41 1.71
N LEU A 148 -14.46 1.32 1.25
CA LEU A 148 -14.93 0.57 0.08
C LEU A 148 -15.86 -0.58 0.44
N ILE A 149 -15.68 -1.25 1.58
CA ILE A 149 -16.50 -2.41 1.93
C ILE A 149 -17.84 -1.92 2.49
N SER A 150 -18.90 -1.96 1.66
CA SER A 150 -20.26 -1.69 2.12
C SER A 150 -20.80 -2.83 2.98
N ASP A 151 -21.29 -2.50 4.18
CA ASP A 151 -22.00 -3.40 5.07
C ASP A 151 -23.44 -3.57 4.55
N LYS A 152 -23.62 -4.25 3.42
CA LYS A 152 -24.97 -4.72 3.05
C LYS A 152 -25.33 -5.77 4.10
N LYS A 153 -26.15 -5.38 5.08
CA LYS A 153 -26.86 -6.31 5.98
C LYS A 153 -27.31 -7.50 5.14
N ASP A 154 -26.79 -8.67 5.48
CA ASP A 154 -27.21 -9.94 4.95
C ASP A 154 -28.75 -9.96 4.91
N GLY A 155 -29.32 -10.35 3.77
CA GLY A 155 -30.76 -10.29 3.51
C GLY A 155 -31.60 -10.98 4.57
N ALA A 156 -32.07 -10.21 5.55
CA ALA A 156 -32.99 -10.65 6.60
C ALA A 156 -34.41 -10.09 6.45
N ASP A 157 -34.72 -9.34 5.38
CA ASP A 157 -36.03 -8.71 5.17
C ASP A 157 -36.61 -8.97 3.75
N ALA A 158 -36.34 -10.13 3.16
CA ALA A 158 -37.08 -10.59 1.98
C ALA A 158 -37.56 -12.04 2.20
N GLN A 159 -38.48 -12.19 3.16
CA GLN A 159 -39.48 -13.26 3.15
C GLN A 159 -40.67 -12.83 2.30
#